data_AF-A0A349U3Z8-F1
#
_entry.id   AF-A0A349U3Z8-F1
#
_cell.length_a   1.000
_cell.length_b   1.000
_cell.length_c   1.000
_cell.angle_alpha   90.00
_cell.angle_beta   90.00
_cell.angle_gamma   90.00
#
_symmetry.space_group_name_H-M   'P 1'
#
loop_
_entity.id
_entity.type
_entity.pdbx_description
1 polymer ?
#
loop_
_entity_poly.entity_id
_entity_poly.type
_entity_poly.pdbx_seq_one_letter_code
_entity_poly.pdbx_strand_id
1 'polypeptide(L)'
;MGLFDKIKGPIFYKDDSEAERQLEVLKELKQTASGEISDAIEQEIRLVEAGIDGEKQVRFELENSHIPMYVLHDLFYEYEGLTA
;
A
#
# COMPACT_ATOMS: atom_id res chain seq x y z
N MET A 1 15.25 -2.81 -30.84
CA MET A 1 16.04 -2.40 -29.66
C MET A 1 15.03 -1.89 -28.65
N GLY A 2 14.62 -2.80 -27.79
CA GLY A 2 13.33 -2.77 -27.12
C GLY A 2 13.36 -1.92 -25.86
N LEU A 3 12.18 -1.43 -25.46
CA LEU A 3 11.93 -0.74 -24.19
C LEU A 3 12.56 -1.46 -22.98
N PHE A 4 12.71 -2.79 -23.09
CA PHE A 4 13.22 -3.69 -22.07
C PHE A 4 14.76 -3.75 -21.95
N ASP A 5 15.52 -3.26 -22.93
CA ASP A 5 16.99 -3.37 -22.95
C ASP A 5 17.69 -2.41 -21.94
N LYS A 6 16.95 -1.53 -21.26
CA LYS A 6 17.48 -0.51 -20.32
C LYS A 6 17.28 -0.83 -18.84
N ILE A 7 16.42 -1.79 -18.50
CA ILE A 7 16.02 -2.04 -17.11
C ILE A 7 16.91 -3.13 -16.53
N LYS A 8 17.69 -2.79 -15.50
CA LYS A 8 18.64 -3.71 -14.85
C LYS A 8 18.13 -4.31 -13.54
N GLY A 9 16.92 -3.91 -13.13
CA GLY A 9 16.29 -4.34 -11.89
C GLY A 9 14.90 -3.68 -11.74
N PRO A 10 14.22 -3.90 -10.62
CA PRO A 10 12.89 -3.35 -10.37
C PRO A 10 12.90 -1.81 -10.40
N ILE A 11 11.87 -1.22 -11.01
CA ILE A 11 11.63 0.24 -11.01
C ILE A 11 10.24 0.49 -10.41
N PHE A 12 10.19 1.15 -9.27
CA PHE A 12 8.96 1.60 -8.63
C PHE A 12 8.57 2.96 -9.20
N TYR A 13 7.41 3.03 -9.85
CA TYR A 13 6.96 4.24 -10.57
C TYR A 13 5.83 4.99 -9.85
N LYS A 14 5.06 4.30 -9.02
CA LYS A 14 4.04 4.86 -8.12
C LYS A 14 4.27 4.25 -6.73
N ASP A 15 4.32 5.11 -5.71
CA ASP A 15 4.77 4.76 -4.34
C ASP A 15 3.91 5.41 -3.24
N ASP A 16 2.70 5.84 -3.58
CA ASP A 16 1.73 6.27 -2.59
C ASP A 16 0.97 5.07 -2.04
N SER A 17 0.83 5.05 -0.71
CA SER A 17 0.06 4.04 0.03
C SER A 17 -1.24 4.63 0.57
N GLU A 18 -2.37 4.11 0.10
CA GLU A 18 -3.69 4.40 0.64
C GLU A 18 -3.85 3.81 2.04
N ALA A 19 -3.21 2.68 2.33
CA ALA A 19 -3.20 2.09 3.67
C ALA A 19 -2.52 3.00 4.70
N GLU A 20 -1.42 3.67 4.34
CA GLU A 20 -0.78 4.66 5.23
C GLU A 20 -1.69 5.88 5.47
N ARG A 21 -2.41 6.36 4.45
CA ARG A 21 -3.42 7.43 4.63
C ARG A 21 -4.59 6.98 5.52
N GLN A 22 -5.08 5.77 5.32
CA GLN A 22 -6.14 5.19 6.16
C GLN A 22 -5.70 5.12 7.62
N LEU A 23 -4.45 4.71 7.87
CA LEU A 23 -3.88 4.65 9.21
C LEU A 23 -3.82 6.02 9.89
N GLU A 24 -3.45 7.07 9.16
CA GLU A 24 -3.45 8.45 9.66
C GLU A 24 -4.86 8.87 10.10
N VAL A 25 -5.86 8.67 9.24
CA VAL A 25 -7.26 9.00 9.56
C VAL A 25 -7.77 8.22 10.77
N LEU A 26 -7.47 6.91 10.87
CA LEU A 26 -7.86 6.11 12.04
C LEU A 26 -7.20 6.61 13.33
N LYS A 27 -5.93 7.04 13.27
CA LYS A 27 -5.22 7.62 14.42
C LYS A 27 -5.82 8.95 14.86
N GLU A 28 -6.30 9.77 13.93
CA GLU A 28 -7.05 11.00 14.25
C GLU A 28 -8.41 10.68 14.89
N LEU A 29 -9.18 9.77 14.30
CA LEU A 29 -10.49 9.37 14.81
C LEU A 29 -10.40 8.79 16.23
N LYS A 30 -9.37 8.01 16.51
CA LYS A 30 -9.11 7.46 17.86
C LYS A 30 -9.02 8.54 18.94
N GLN A 31 -8.54 9.73 18.62
CA GLN A 31 -8.38 10.81 19.62
C GLN A 31 -9.71 11.33 20.16
N THR A 32 -10.80 11.15 19.41
CA THR A 32 -12.13 11.66 19.76
C THR A 32 -13.14 10.55 20.07
N ALA A 33 -12.79 9.30 19.78
CA ALA A 33 -13.62 8.13 20.05
C ALA A 33 -13.62 7.73 21.53
N SER A 34 -14.70 7.09 21.98
CA SER A 34 -14.83 6.57 23.34
C SER A 34 -15.66 5.29 23.38
N GLY A 35 -15.49 4.51 24.45
CA GLY A 35 -16.19 3.24 24.63
C GLY A 35 -15.89 2.23 23.51
N GLU A 36 -16.90 1.43 23.15
CA GLU A 36 -16.79 0.34 22.16
C GLU A 36 -16.26 0.81 20.79
N ILE A 37 -16.53 2.06 20.40
CA ILE A 37 -16.05 2.63 19.14
C ILE A 37 -14.53 2.83 19.17
N SER A 38 -13.97 3.23 20.31
CA SER A 38 -12.51 3.38 20.46
C SER A 38 -11.81 2.02 20.36
N ASP A 39 -12.41 0.98 20.93
CA ASP A 39 -11.87 -0.39 20.88
C ASP A 39 -11.89 -0.94 19.45
N ALA A 40 -12.98 -0.70 18.71
CA ALA A 40 -13.08 -1.06 17.29
C ALA A 40 -12.05 -0.34 16.42
N ILE A 41 -11.87 0.98 16.62
CA ILE A 41 -10.84 1.76 15.90
C ILE A 41 -9.44 1.24 16.25
N GLU A 42 -9.17 0.89 17.51
CA GLU A 42 -7.88 0.34 17.89
C GLU A 42 -7.62 -1.03 17.23
N GLN A 43 -8.63 -1.88 17.14
CA GLN A 43 -8.53 -3.14 16.42
C GLN A 43 -8.25 -2.90 14.94
N GLU A 44 -8.95 -1.96 14.30
CA GLU A 44 -8.74 -1.63 12.89
C GLU A 44 -7.32 -1.10 12.63
N ILE A 45 -6.82 -0.21 13.49
CA ILE A 45 -5.43 0.29 13.42
C ILE A 45 -4.43 -0.87 13.39
N ARG A 46 -4.60 -1.88 14.26
CA ARG A 46 -3.68 -3.03 14.31
C ARG A 46 -3.73 -3.87 13.03
N LEU A 47 -4.91 -4.02 12.42
CA LEU A 47 -5.07 -4.76 11.18
C LEU A 47 -4.40 -4.02 10.01
N VAL A 48 -4.61 -2.70 9.92
CA VAL A 48 -4.01 -1.85 8.89
C VAL A 48 -2.48 -1.82 9.05
N GLU A 49 -1.96 -1.65 10.27
CA GLU A 49 -0.52 -1.69 10.55
C GLU A 49 0.10 -3.03 10.13
N ALA A 50 -0.55 -4.15 10.44
CA ALA A 50 -0.08 -5.48 10.00
C ALA A 50 -0.08 -5.63 8.47
N GLY A 51 -1.06 -5.06 7.77
CA GLY A 51 -1.11 -5.04 6.31
C GLY A 51 0.05 -4.23 5.70
N ILE A 52 0.28 -3.01 6.21
CA ILE A 52 1.38 -2.14 5.79
C ILE A 52 2.74 -2.82 6.00
N ASP A 53 2.94 -3.49 7.13
CA ASP A 53 4.18 -4.23 7.40
C ASP A 53 4.39 -5.38 6.41
N GLY A 54 3.32 -6.09 6.04
CA GLY A 54 3.34 -7.12 5.00
C GLY A 54 3.71 -6.55 3.62
N GLU A 55 3.11 -5.43 3.22
CA GLU A 55 3.43 -4.75 1.96
C GLU A 55 4.89 -4.27 1.93
N LYS A 56 5.40 -3.72 3.04
CA LYS A 56 6.81 -3.33 3.18
C LYS A 56 7.75 -4.51 2.99
N GLN A 57 7.39 -5.69 3.50
CA GLN A 57 8.16 -6.90 3.27
C GLN A 57 8.15 -7.30 1.78
N VAL A 58 6.98 -7.31 1.14
CA VAL A 58 6.87 -7.63 -0.30
C VAL A 58 7.68 -6.66 -1.15
N ARG A 59 7.62 -5.35 -0.84
CA ARG A 59 8.44 -4.33 -1.50
C ARG A 59 9.93 -4.64 -1.37
N PHE A 60 10.39 -4.96 -0.16
CA PHE A 60 11.79 -5.32 0.08
C PHE A 60 12.22 -6.54 -0.75
N GLU A 61 11.38 -7.57 -0.81
CA GLU A 61 11.63 -8.75 -1.64
C GLU A 61 11.70 -8.40 -3.14
N LEU A 62 10.79 -7.54 -3.61
CA LEU A 62 10.76 -7.08 -4.99
C LEU A 62 12.02 -6.28 -5.33
N GLU A 63 12.42 -5.30 -4.51
CA GLU A 63 13.64 -4.51 -4.69
C GLU A 63 14.90 -5.38 -4.83
N ASN A 64 14.95 -6.47 -4.05
CA ASN A 64 16.08 -7.40 -4.03
C ASN A 64 15.92 -8.59 -4.99
N SER A 65 14.86 -8.62 -5.80
CA SER A 65 14.62 -9.72 -6.75
C SER A 65 15.62 -9.74 -7.91
N HIS A 66 16.25 -8.60 -8.23
CA HIS A 66 17.07 -8.39 -9.43
C HIS A 66 16.34 -8.71 -10.75
N ILE A 67 15.01 -8.77 -10.73
CA ILE A 67 14.19 -9.00 -11.91
C ILE A 67 13.88 -7.64 -12.55
N PRO A 68 14.16 -7.44 -13.85
CA PRO A 68 13.72 -6.26 -14.57
C PRO A 68 12.20 -6.17 -14.65
N MET A 69 11.60 -5.27 -13.87
CA MET A 69 10.15 -5.06 -13.87
C MET A 69 9.78 -3.63 -13.45
N TYR A 70 8.55 -3.21 -13.80
CA TYR A 70 7.94 -2.01 -13.23
C TYR A 70 6.97 -2.41 -12.13
N VAL A 71 7.05 -1.72 -11.01
CA VAL A 71 6.12 -1.88 -9.89
C VAL A 71 5.31 -0.60 -9.76
N LEU A 72 3.99 -0.78 -9.75
CA LEU A 72 3.01 0.28 -9.58
C LEU A 72 2.21 -0.05 -8.32
N HIS A 73 2.35 0.76 -7.29
CA HIS A 73 1.64 0.59 -6.03
C HIS A 73 0.28 1.31 -6.07
N ASP A 74 -0.74 0.69 -5.45
CA ASP A 74 -2.11 1.22 -5.34
C ASP A 74 -2.74 1.69 -6.64
N LEU A 75 -2.95 0.75 -7.56
CA LEU A 75 -3.61 1.02 -8.82
C LEU A 75 -5.13 1.02 -8.64
N PHE A 76 -5.77 2.09 -9.12
CA PHE A 76 -7.21 2.16 -9.30
C PHE A 76 -7.51 2.23 -10.79
N TYR A 77 -8.25 1.25 -11.30
CA TYR A 77 -8.67 1.18 -12.69
C TYR A 77 -10.18 1.30 -12.81
N GLU A 78 -10.62 2.07 -13.80
CA GLU A 78 -12.04 2.14 -14.19
C GLU A 78 -12.16 1.80 -15.68
N TYR A 79 -13.08 0.90 -16.01
CA TYR A 79 -13.42 0.55 -17.38
C TYR A 79 -14.93 0.35 -17.52
N GLU A 80 -15.57 1.15 -18.39
CA GLU A 80 -17.01 1.10 -18.65
C GLU A 80 -17.87 1.15 -17.37
N GLY A 81 -17.44 1.92 -16.37
CA GLY A 81 -18.11 2.06 -15.07
C GLY A 81 -17.86 0.92 -14.08
N LEU A 82 -16.97 -0.04 -14.41
CA LEU A 82 -16.48 -1.07 -13.51
C LEU A 82 -15.12 -0.66 -12.94
N THR A 83 -14.94 -0.81 -11.63
CA THR A 83 -13.71 -0.43 -10.93
C THR A 83 -12.94 -1.65 -10.42
N ALA A 84 -11.61 -1.58 -10.44
CA ALA A 84 -10.70 -2.57 -9.85
C ALA A 84 -9.55 -1.88 -9.11
#